data_AF-A0AAV6IQI8-F1
#
_entry.id   AF-A0AAV6IQI8-F1
#
_cell.length_a   1.000
_cell.length_b   1.000
_cell.length_c   1.000
_cell.angle_alpha   90.00
_cell.angle_beta   90.00
_cell.angle_gamma   90.00
#
_symmetry.space_group_name_H-M   'P 1'
#
loop_
_entity.id
_entity.type
_entity.pdbx_description
1 polymer ?
#
loop_
_entity_poly.entity_id
_entity_poly.type
_entity_poly.pdbx_seq_one_letter_code
_entity_poly.pdbx_strand_id
1 'polypeptide(L)'
;MELPGSLVHEFPSNMMVSVMDECLSVLVYGKRAYSKQCTVWVMKEYGVAESWSNQYEIDLDGRLVLVLGLRKNGEMLLVMGKELVSYNPESEGIKKLGVSGCKDSL
;
A
#
# COMPACT_ATOMS: atom_id res chain seq x y z
N MET A 1 7.69 10.70 17.69
CA MET A 1 6.84 9.76 16.93
C MET A 1 7.76 8.77 16.27
N GLU A 2 7.60 7.49 16.57
CA GLU A 2 8.49 6.42 16.12
C GLU A 2 7.77 5.54 15.10
N LEU A 3 8.53 4.96 14.17
CA LEU A 3 8.03 3.94 13.25
C LEU A 3 7.90 2.59 13.98
N PRO A 4 7.06 1.66 13.49
CA PRO A 4 7.06 0.29 14.01
C PRO A 4 8.47 -0.30 13.89
N GLY A 5 8.91 -1.05 14.89
CA GLY A 5 10.26 -1.63 14.93
C GLY A 5 10.62 -2.44 13.67
N SER A 6 9.64 -3.08 13.04
CA SER A 6 9.78 -3.81 11.77
C SER A 6 10.18 -2.92 10.58
N LEU A 7 9.86 -1.62 10.63
CA LEU A 7 10.06 -0.67 9.55
C LEU A 7 11.32 0.20 9.71
N VAL A 8 12.01 0.13 10.85
CA VAL A 8 13.17 1.00 11.16
C VAL A 8 14.33 0.83 10.17
N HIS A 9 14.45 -0.35 9.55
CA HIS A 9 15.51 -0.67 8.58
C HIS A 9 15.05 -0.67 7.13
N GLU A 10 13.82 -0.22 6.86
CA GLU A 10 13.31 -0.10 5.50
C GLU A 10 13.76 1.21 4.85
N PHE A 11 13.99 1.19 3.54
CA PHE A 11 14.33 2.39 2.81
C PHE A 11 13.11 3.32 2.70
N PRO A 12 13.23 4.63 3.01
CA PRO A 12 12.10 5.56 2.92
C PRO A 12 11.44 5.61 1.54
N SER A 13 12.19 5.35 0.46
CA SER A 13 11.65 5.25 -0.91
C SER A 13 10.66 4.10 -1.10
N ASN A 14 10.67 3.11 -0.21
CA ASN A 14 9.75 1.98 -0.20
C ASN A 14 8.55 2.22 0.73
N MET A 15 8.37 3.44 1.24
CA MET A 15 7.27 3.78 2.11
C MET A 15 6.39 4.88 1.51
N MET A 16 5.11 4.82 1.86
CA MET A 16 4.17 5.90 1.63
C MET A 16 3.37 6.14 2.90
N VAL A 17 3.28 7.40 3.33
CA VAL A 17 2.42 7.80 4.44
C VAL A 17 1.05 8.14 3.90
N SER A 18 0.00 7.67 4.57
CA SER A 18 -1.39 7.94 4.21
C SER A 18 -2.25 8.02 5.48
N VAL A 19 -3.55 8.24 5.28
CA VAL A 19 -4.59 8.06 6.30
C VAL A 19 -5.49 6.92 5.87
N MET A 20 -5.82 6.02 6.79
CA MET A 20 -6.76 4.91 6.61
C MET A 20 -7.68 4.85 7.82
N ASP A 21 -8.99 4.90 7.60
CA ASP A 21 -10.01 4.93 8.66
C ASP A 21 -9.65 5.93 9.78
N GLU A 22 -9.31 7.15 9.37
CA GLU A 22 -8.91 8.27 10.25
C GLU A 22 -7.63 8.06 11.06
N CYS A 23 -6.95 6.93 10.88
CA CYS A 23 -5.68 6.62 11.52
C CYS A 23 -4.50 6.90 10.59
N LEU A 24 -3.36 7.31 11.16
CA LEU A 24 -2.11 7.42 10.42
C LEU A 24 -1.67 6.04 9.95
N SER A 25 -1.33 5.93 8.67
CA SER A 25 -0.89 4.67 8.06
C SER A 25 0.41 4.82 7.28
N VAL A 26 1.15 3.72 7.21
CA VAL A 26 2.35 3.57 6.38
C VAL A 26 2.18 2.34 5.51
N LEU A 27 2.23 2.54 4.20
CA LEU A 27 2.27 1.49 3.21
C LEU A 27 3.73 1.21 2.89
N VAL A 28 4.12 -0.06 2.89
CA VAL A 28 5.52 -0.47 2.70
C VAL A 28 5.59 -1.49 1.58
N TYR A 29 6.37 -1.16 0.54
CA TYR A 29 6.72 -2.08 -0.53
C TYR A 29 7.73 -3.11 -0.05
N GLY A 30 7.63 -4.33 -0.58
CA GLY A 30 8.61 -5.36 -0.29
C GLY A 30 10.05 -4.96 -0.67
N LYS A 31 11.02 -5.68 -0.08
CA LYS A 31 12.46 -5.38 -0.15
C LYS A 31 13.15 -5.70 -1.48
N ARG A 32 12.48 -6.41 -2.38
CA ARG A 32 13.13 -6.92 -3.60
C ARG A 32 12.79 -5.99 -4.76
N ALA A 33 13.76 -5.72 -5.64
CA ALA A 33 13.41 -5.25 -6.98
C ALA A 33 12.34 -6.22 -7.51
N TYR A 34 11.18 -5.69 -7.92
CA TYR A 34 10.02 -6.50 -8.30
C TYR A 34 9.29 -7.24 -7.17
N SER A 35 9.44 -6.91 -5.88
CA SER A 35 8.51 -7.43 -4.88
C SER A 35 7.17 -6.75 -5.09
N LYS A 36 6.18 -7.56 -5.44
CA LYS A 36 4.82 -7.14 -5.76
C LYS A 36 3.90 -7.31 -4.57
N GLN A 37 4.49 -7.06 -3.40
CA GLN A 37 3.87 -7.19 -2.09
C GLN A 37 3.86 -5.82 -1.43
N CYS A 38 2.77 -5.52 -0.74
CA CYS A 38 2.61 -4.31 0.05
C CYS A 38 2.10 -4.70 1.43
N THR A 39 2.68 -4.14 2.48
CA THR A 39 2.09 -4.21 3.83
C THR A 39 1.53 -2.86 4.21
N VAL A 40 0.44 -2.86 4.99
CA VAL A 40 -0.20 -1.64 5.47
C VAL A 40 -0.17 -1.65 6.98
N TRP A 41 0.58 -0.71 7.54
CA TRP A 41 0.68 -0.51 8.99
C TRP A 41 -0.19 0.67 9.39
N VAL A 42 -0.92 0.53 10.50
CA VAL A 42 -1.78 1.59 11.06
C VAL A 42 -1.41 1.84 12.51
N MET A 43 -1.25 3.12 12.85
CA MET A 43 -1.09 3.59 14.22
C MET A 43 -2.48 3.75 14.85
N LYS A 44 -2.88 2.78 15.67
CA LYS A 44 -4.21 2.77 16.30
C LYS A 44 -4.40 3.89 17.33
N GLU A 45 -3.31 4.34 17.95
CA GLU A 45 -3.31 5.45 18.90
C GLU A 45 -2.21 6.46 18.52
N TYR A 46 -2.63 7.67 18.16
CA TYR A 46 -1.71 8.66 17.62
C TYR A 46 -0.60 9.03 18.62
N GLY A 47 0.65 8.85 18.19
CA GLY A 47 1.84 9.14 18.99
C GLY A 47 2.35 7.98 19.84
N VAL A 48 1.60 6.88 19.98
CA VAL A 48 2.01 5.68 20.73
C VAL A 48 2.63 4.67 19.78
N ALA A 49 3.94 4.44 19.90
CA ALA A 49 4.71 3.60 18.98
C ALA A 49 4.26 2.14 19.01
N GLU A 50 3.85 1.65 20.17
CA GLU A 50 3.38 0.28 20.39
C GLU A 50 1.99 0.04 19.77
N SER A 51 1.27 1.09 19.39
CA SER A 51 -0.06 1.00 18.77
C SER A 51 -0.01 0.68 17.27
N TRP A 52 1.19 0.70 16.67
CA TRP A 52 1.38 0.27 15.29
C TRP A 52 1.00 -1.19 15.14
N SER A 53 0.21 -1.48 14.11
CA SER A 53 -0.24 -2.82 13.80
C SER A 53 -0.29 -3.03 12.29
N ASN A 54 0.19 -4.18 11.83
CA ASN A 54 0.00 -4.60 10.45
C ASN A 54 -1.48 -4.97 10.25
N GLN A 55 -2.17 -4.23 9.39
CA GLN A 55 -3.57 -4.45 9.06
C GLN A 55 -3.74 -5.36 7.85
N TYR A 56 -2.89 -5.18 6.83
CA TYR A 56 -3.02 -5.90 5.57
C TYR A 56 -1.66 -6.30 5.02
N GLU A 57 -1.58 -7.54 4.53
CA GLU A 57 -0.50 -8.06 3.71
C GLU A 57 -1.05 -8.37 2.33
N ILE A 58 -0.59 -7.66 1.32
CA ILE A 58 -1.17 -7.68 -0.01
C ILE A 58 -0.18 -8.35 -0.94
N ASP A 59 -0.58 -9.48 -1.52
CA ASP A 59 0.12 -10.15 -2.61
C ASP A 59 -0.88 -10.40 -3.75
N LEU A 60 -0.67 -9.74 -4.88
CA LEU A 60 -1.57 -9.86 -6.04
C LEU A 60 -1.03 -10.86 -7.07
N ASP A 61 -0.55 -12.01 -6.60
CA ASP A 61 0.12 -13.06 -7.39
C ASP A 61 1.24 -12.51 -8.26
N GLY A 62 2.01 -11.58 -7.71
CA GLY A 62 3.01 -10.93 -8.53
C GLY A 62 2.44 -10.08 -9.67
N ARG A 63 1.29 -9.42 -9.51
CA ARG A 63 0.76 -8.44 -10.50
C ARG A 63 0.77 -7.00 -10.01
N LEU A 64 0.97 -6.77 -8.71
CA LEU A 64 1.15 -5.42 -8.17
C LEU A 64 2.43 -4.79 -8.75
N VAL A 65 2.28 -3.60 -9.35
CA VAL A 65 3.40 -2.81 -9.86
C VAL A 65 3.67 -1.63 -8.96
N LEU A 66 2.61 -0.93 -8.53
CA LEU A 66 2.71 0.30 -7.75
C LEU A 66 1.45 0.50 -6.92
N VAL A 67 1.60 1.05 -5.71
CA VAL A 67 0.49 1.60 -4.92
C VAL A 67 0.51 3.10 -5.11
N LEU A 68 -0.60 3.70 -5.50
CA LEU A 68 -0.69 5.15 -5.70
C LEU A 68 -1.23 5.87 -4.47
N GLY A 69 -1.94 5.15 -3.60
CA GLY A 69 -2.44 5.67 -2.34
C GLY A 69 -3.72 4.98 -1.88
N LEU A 70 -4.31 5.53 -0.81
CA LEU A 70 -5.56 5.08 -0.24
C LEU A 70 -6.69 6.04 -0.60
N ARG A 71 -7.87 5.48 -0.90
CA ARG A 71 -9.09 6.22 -1.15
C ARG A 71 -9.85 6.39 0.17
N LYS A 72 -10.73 7.40 0.21
CA LYS A 72 -11.55 7.70 1.40
C LYS A 72 -12.50 6.57 1.82
N ASN A 73 -12.78 5.62 0.93
CA ASN A 73 -13.65 4.46 1.18
C ASN A 73 -12.86 3.21 1.62
N GLY A 74 -11.61 3.36 2.05
CA GLY A 74 -10.74 2.26 2.48
C GLY A 74 -10.11 1.46 1.32
N GLU A 75 -10.55 1.69 0.08
CA GLU A 75 -9.96 1.01 -1.08
C GLU A 75 -8.58 1.58 -1.44
N MET A 76 -7.71 0.72 -1.94
CA MET A 76 -6.36 1.05 -2.37
C MET A 76 -6.33 1.30 -3.87
N LEU A 77 -5.69 2.38 -4.29
CA LEU A 77 -5.49 2.68 -5.69
C LEU A 77 -4.17 2.06 -6.15
N LEU A 78 -4.23 1.05 -7.02
CA LEU A 78 -3.08 0.22 -7.40
C LEU A 78 -2.89 0.22 -8.92
N VAL A 79 -1.65 0.03 -9.35
CA VAL A 79 -1.32 -0.36 -10.72
C VAL A 79 -1.09 -1.87 -10.73
N MET A 80 -1.94 -2.59 -11.46
CA MET A 80 -1.80 -4.02 -11.71
C MET A 80 -1.44 -4.26 -13.18
N GLY A 81 -0.19 -4.66 -13.43
CA GLY A 81 0.34 -4.72 -14.80
C GLY A 81 0.35 -3.34 -15.47
N LYS A 82 -0.61 -3.07 -16.35
CA LYS A 82 -0.81 -1.75 -16.97
C LYS A 82 -2.12 -1.09 -16.57
N GLU A 83 -2.93 -1.75 -15.77
CA GLU A 83 -4.28 -1.30 -15.44
C GLU A 83 -4.27 -0.59 -14.09
N LEU A 84 -4.95 0.56 -14.03
CA LEU A 84 -5.30 1.19 -12.78
C LEU A 84 -6.53 0.48 -12.19
N VAL A 85 -6.40 0.03 -10.96
CA VAL A 85 -7.45 -0.68 -10.24
C VAL A 85 -7.71 -0.06 -8.88
N SER A 86 -8.95 -0.20 -8.40
CA SER A 86 -9.30 -0.05 -6.99
C SER A 86 -9.34 -1.44 -6.38
N TYR A 87 -8.55 -1.66 -5.33
CA TYR A 87 -8.47 -2.91 -4.60
C TYR A 87 -9.05 -2.72 -3.20
N ASN A 88 -9.99 -3.56 -2.81
CA ASN A 88 -10.51 -3.59 -1.45
C ASN A 88 -9.72 -4.65 -0.66
N PRO A 89 -8.93 -4.27 0.36
CA PRO A 89 -8.09 -5.21 1.09
C PRO A 89 -8.87 -6.14 2.04
N GLU A 90 -10.12 -5.81 2.39
CA GLU A 90 -10.96 -6.65 3.26
C GLU A 90 -11.65 -7.78 2.50
N SER A 91 -12.17 -7.47 1.31
CA SER A 91 -12.88 -8.43 0.45
C SER A 91 -11.99 -9.04 -0.64
N GLU A 92 -10.76 -8.55 -0.74
CA GLU A 92 -9.81 -8.83 -1.83
C GLU A 92 -10.36 -8.49 -3.23
N GLY A 93 -11.45 -7.72 -3.30
CA GLY A 93 -12.12 -7.35 -4.54
C GLY A 93 -11.28 -6.40 -5.38
N ILE A 94 -11.17 -6.70 -6.68
CA ILE A 94 -10.46 -5.85 -7.66
C ILE A 94 -11.46 -5.24 -8.62
N LYS A 95 -11.51 -3.90 -8.66
CA LYS A 95 -12.30 -3.14 -9.62
C LYS A 95 -11.40 -2.40 -10.60
N LYS A 96 -11.51 -2.72 -11.89
CA LYS A 96 -10.85 -1.96 -12.96
C LYS A 96 -11.46 -0.57 -13.05
N LEU A 97 -10.61 0.45 -13.19
CA LEU A 97 -11.06 1.84 -13.28
C LEU A 97 -11.11 2.37 -14.72
N GLY A 98 -10.79 1.52 -15.71
CA GLY A 98 -10.84 1.88 -17.13
C GLY A 98 -9.69 2.80 -17.58
N VAL A 99 -8.63 2.92 -16.77
CA VAL A 99 -7.42 3.68 -17.08
C VAL A 99 -6.29 2.69 -17.25
N SER A 100 -5.65 2.69 -18.41
CA SER A 100 -4.51 1.83 -18.73
C SER A 100 -3.30 2.66 -19.17
N GLY A 101 -2.11 2.23 -18.76
CA GLY A 101 -0.86 2.84 -19.17
C GLY A 101 -0.56 2.54 -20.65
N CYS A 102 -0.18 3.57 -21.41
CA CYS A 102 0.26 3.42 -22.80
C CYS A 102 1.73 2.96 -22.85
N LYS A 103 2.12 2.23 -23.90
CA LYS A 103 3.52 1.81 -24.13
C LYS A 103 4.35 2.88 -24.85
N ASP A 104 3.73 3.96 -25.33
CA ASP A 104 4.37 4.86 -26.30
C ASP A 104 5.10 6.02 -25.62
N SER A 105 6.18 5.68 -24.93
CA SER A 105 7.31 6.59 -24.69
C SER A 105 8.46 5.79 -24.10
N LEU A 106 9.19 5.08 -24.97
CA LEU A 106 10.64 4.90 -24.99
C LEU A 106 11.04 4.31 -26.35
#